data_AF-A0A1H1WHQ9-F1
#
_entry.id   AF-A0A1H1WHQ9-F1
#
_cell.length_a   1.000
_cell.length_b   1.000
_cell.length_c   1.000
_cell.angle_alpha   90.00
_cell.angle_beta   90.00
_cell.angle_gamma   90.00
#
_symmetry.space_group_name_H-M   'P 1'
#
loop_
_entity.id
_entity.type
_entity.pdbx_description
1 polymer ?
#
loop_
_entity_poly.entity_id
_entity_poly.type
_entity_poly.pdbx_seq_one_letter_code
_entity_poly.pdbx_strand_id
1 'polypeptide(L)'
;MKSRCPECGYIANSIPPTHKCPECGSFSHDWLIYDWDSFASIKRRHLNYNVAIICMALAGMLTALGVGSSPVLPWMLALLLIPAMISGWRCRRQLRAQSQYQGHKAGIMFPWFSGFEGL
;
A
#
# COMPACT_ATOMS: atom_id res chain seq x y z
N MET A 1 -10.93 9.83 14.75
CA MET A 1 -10.54 8.57 14.08
C MET A 1 -10.35 7.52 15.16
N LYS A 2 -11.05 6.39 15.13
CA LYS A 2 -10.88 5.37 16.18
C LYS A 2 -9.55 4.65 15.98
N SER A 3 -8.86 4.33 17.08
CA SER A 3 -7.59 3.61 17.06
C SER A 3 -7.63 2.46 18.05
N ARG A 4 -7.00 1.33 17.71
CA ARG A 4 -6.98 0.12 18.52
C ARG A 4 -5.57 -0.22 18.95
N CYS A 5 -5.43 -0.53 20.23
CA CYS A 5 -4.19 -1.05 20.78
C CYS A 5 -3.90 -2.44 20.20
N PRO A 6 -2.71 -2.70 19.64
CA PRO A 6 -2.39 -4.00 19.05
C PRO A 6 -2.23 -5.11 20.11
N GLU A 7 -1.94 -4.75 21.37
CA GLU A 7 -1.69 -5.72 22.45
C GLU A 7 -2.99 -6.24 23.08
N CYS A 8 -3.83 -5.33 23.61
CA CYS A 8 -5.03 -5.70 24.36
C CYS A 8 -6.34 -5.51 23.57
N GLY A 9 -6.27 -4.86 22.41
CA GLY A 9 -7.45 -4.58 21.59
C GLY A 9 -8.33 -3.42 22.06
N TYR A 10 -7.94 -2.67 23.10
CA TYR A 10 -8.64 -1.47 23.55
C TYR A 10 -8.84 -0.46 22.42
N ILE A 11 -10.05 0.07 22.28
CA ILE A 11 -10.42 1.04 21.24
C ILE A 11 -10.51 2.44 21.85
N ALA A 12 -9.58 3.31 21.44
CA ALA A 12 -9.55 4.72 21.77
C ALA A 12 -10.18 5.58 20.67
N ASN A 13 -10.67 6.77 21.03
CA ASN A 13 -11.21 7.76 20.09
C ASN A 13 -10.12 8.50 19.28
N SER A 14 -8.87 8.40 19.71
CA SER A 14 -7.67 8.93 19.06
C SER A 14 -6.44 8.19 19.61
N ILE A 15 -5.33 8.23 18.88
CA ILE A 15 -4.05 7.69 19.36
C ILE A 15 -3.62 8.53 20.58
N PRO A 16 -3.33 7.89 21.74
CA PRO A 16 -2.85 8.62 22.91
C PRO A 16 -1.55 9.36 22.59
N PRO A 17 -1.37 10.62 23.04
CA PRO A 17 -0.14 11.39 22.76
C PRO A 17 1.12 10.73 23.33
N THR A 18 0.96 9.92 24.39
CA THR A 18 2.04 9.14 25.01
C THR A 18 2.30 7.81 24.31
N HIS A 19 1.51 7.44 23.29
CA HIS A 19 1.50 6.13 22.63
C HIS A 19 1.30 4.93 23.56
N LYS A 20 0.99 5.16 24.84
CA LYS A 20 0.67 4.13 25.83
C LYS A 20 -0.82 3.84 25.86
N CYS A 21 -1.18 2.56 25.88
CA CYS A 21 -2.55 2.15 26.07
C CYS A 21 -3.01 2.48 27.51
N PRO A 22 -4.18 3.12 27.69
CA PRO A 22 -4.67 3.43 29.04
C PRO A 22 -5.13 2.20 29.82
N GLU A 23 -5.44 1.07 29.15
CA GLU A 23 -5.89 -0.14 29.84
C GLU A 23 -4.76 -1.11 30.18
N CYS A 24 -3.91 -1.48 29.22
CA CYS A 24 -2.82 -2.42 29.49
C CYS A 24 -1.48 -1.74 29.80
N GLY A 25 -1.41 -0.41 29.71
CA GLY A 25 -0.19 0.36 29.94
C GLY A 25 0.91 0.17 28.89
N SER A 26 0.71 -0.72 27.91
CA SER A 26 1.72 -1.03 26.90
C SER A 26 1.94 0.14 25.96
N PHE A 27 3.21 0.41 25.67
CA PHE A 27 3.61 1.39 24.68
C PHE A 27 3.62 0.73 23.31
N SER A 28 3.00 1.37 22.31
CA SER A 28 3.04 0.90 20.93
C SER A 28 3.09 2.07 19.94
N HIS A 29 4.02 2.01 19.00
CA HIS A 29 4.02 2.91 17.84
C HIS A 29 3.00 2.49 16.78
N ASP A 30 2.56 1.23 16.80
CA ASP A 30 1.80 0.59 15.73
C ASP A 30 0.29 0.51 16.05
N TRP A 31 -0.28 1.60 16.52
CA TRP A 31 -1.73 1.67 16.73
C TRP A 31 -2.48 1.40 15.42
N LEU A 32 -3.49 0.53 15.49
CA LEU A 32 -4.33 0.18 14.34
C LEU A 32 -5.41 1.25 14.17
N ILE A 33 -5.39 1.97 13.05
CA ILE A 33 -6.35 3.02 12.75
C ILE A 33 -7.56 2.41 12.04
N TYR A 34 -8.75 2.61 12.61
CA TYR A 34 -10.02 2.21 12.00
C TYR A 34 -10.55 3.31 11.09
N ASP A 35 -9.91 3.46 9.95
CA ASP A 35 -10.37 4.34 8.87
C ASP A 35 -10.38 3.56 7.54
N TRP A 36 -11.51 2.94 7.24
CA TRP A 36 -11.65 2.14 6.03
C TRP A 36 -11.65 3.00 4.77
N ASP A 37 -12.31 4.16 4.80
CA ASP A 37 -12.46 5.00 3.61
C ASP A 37 -11.11 5.58 3.17
N SER A 38 -10.32 6.07 4.13
CA SER A 38 -8.94 6.49 3.84
C SER A 38 -8.09 5.32 3.35
N PHE A 39 -8.13 4.16 4.02
CA PHE A 39 -7.39 2.98 3.58
C PHE A 39 -7.77 2.54 2.15
N ALA A 40 -9.07 2.47 1.86
CA ALA A 40 -9.59 2.05 0.57
C ALA A 40 -9.23 3.06 -0.52
N SER A 41 -9.29 4.36 -0.24
CA SER A 41 -8.90 5.41 -1.19
C SER A 41 -7.42 5.29 -1.59
N ILE A 42 -6.54 5.02 -0.63
CA ILE A 42 -5.11 4.82 -0.86
C ILE A 42 -4.88 3.57 -1.69
N LYS A 43 -5.51 2.43 -1.34
CA LYS A 43 -5.36 1.18 -2.12
C LYS A 43 -5.90 1.30 -3.54
N ARG A 44 -6.99 2.06 -3.76
CA ARG A 44 -7.48 2.40 -5.12
C ARG A 44 -6.48 3.25 -5.89
N ARG A 45 -5.87 4.25 -5.25
CA ARG A 45 -4.83 5.09 -5.86
C ARG A 45 -3.60 4.26 -6.25
N HIS A 46 -3.16 3.33 -5.38
CA HIS A 46 -2.10 2.37 -5.69
C HIS A 46 -2.47 1.48 -6.88
N LEU A 47 -3.72 1.01 -6.96
CA LEU A 47 -4.20 0.25 -8.11
C LEU A 47 -4.06 1.05 -9.41
N ASN A 48 -4.46 2.33 -9.39
CA ASN A 48 -4.36 3.21 -10.56
C ASN A 48 -2.89 3.41 -10.97
N TYR A 49 -1.97 3.58 -10.01
CA TYR A 49 -0.53 3.64 -10.31
C TYR A 49 0.01 2.36 -10.93
N ASN A 50 -0.38 1.19 -10.40
CA ASN A 50 0.02 -0.09 -10.97
C ASN A 50 -0.48 -0.25 -12.41
N VAL A 51 -1.73 0.14 -12.70
CA VAL A 51 -2.28 0.14 -14.06
C VAL A 51 -1.49 1.07 -14.97
N ALA A 52 -1.19 2.29 -14.53
CA ALA A 52 -0.40 3.24 -15.31
C ALA A 52 1.00 2.71 -15.63
N ILE A 53 1.70 2.10 -14.66
CA ILE A 53 3.02 1.48 -14.86
C ILE A 53 2.93 0.36 -15.90
N ILE A 54 1.92 -0.50 -15.80
CA ILE A 54 1.71 -1.60 -16.76
C ILE A 54 1.45 -1.05 -18.16
N CYS A 55 0.57 -0.06 -18.31
CA CYS A 55 0.28 0.57 -19.60
C CYS A 55 1.53 1.21 -20.22
N MET A 56 2.33 1.93 -19.44
CA MET A 56 3.58 2.54 -19.92
C MET A 56 4.61 1.50 -20.35
N ALA A 57 4.79 0.43 -19.58
CA ALA A 57 5.71 -0.65 -19.92
C ALA A 57 5.29 -1.37 -21.21
N LEU A 58 3.99 -1.66 -21.38
CA LEU A 58 3.46 -2.28 -22.60
C LEU A 58 3.61 -1.36 -23.83
N ALA A 59 3.31 -0.07 -23.69
CA ALA A 59 3.49 0.90 -24.78
C ALA A 59 4.97 1.04 -25.19
N GLY A 60 5.89 1.03 -24.22
CA GLY A 60 7.33 1.05 -24.47
C GLY A 60 7.82 -0.19 -25.21
N MET A 61 7.34 -1.38 -24.83
CA MET A 61 7.65 -2.63 -25.54
C MET A 61 7.15 -2.61 -26.98
N LEU A 62 5.90 -2.21 -27.21
CA LEU A 62 5.31 -2.12 -28.55
C LEU A 62 6.10 -1.18 -29.45
N THR A 63 6.56 -0.05 -28.91
CA THR A 63 7.39 0.92 -29.63
C THR A 63 8.76 0.34 -29.96
N ALA A 64 9.41 -0.36 -29.02
CA ALA A 64 10.70 -1.03 -29.26
C ALA A 64 10.61 -2.09 -30.36
N LEU A 65 9.53 -2.86 -30.39
CA LEU A 65 9.27 -3.86 -31.43
C LEU A 65 9.01 -3.23 -32.80
N GLY A 66 8.33 -2.07 -32.84
CA GLY A 66 7.99 -1.39 -34.10
C GLY A 66 9.14 -0.63 -34.76
N VAL A 67 10.07 -0.06 -33.98
CA VAL A 67 11.17 0.76 -34.49
C VAL A 67 12.40 -0.08 -34.89
N GLY A 68 12.45 -1.36 -34.54
CA GLY A 68 13.56 -2.27 -34.87
C GLY A 68 14.88 -1.97 -34.13
N SER A 69 14.93 -0.88 -33.37
CA SER A 69 15.97 -0.62 -32.37
C SER A 69 15.49 -1.12 -31.02
N SER A 70 16.35 -1.79 -30.27
CA SER A 70 16.06 -2.27 -28.91
C SER A 70 16.73 -1.36 -27.89
N PRO A 71 16.20 -0.16 -27.59
CA PRO A 71 16.72 0.66 -26.51
C PRO A 71 16.56 -0.09 -25.17
N VAL A 72 17.48 0.17 -24.24
CA VAL A 72 17.52 -0.49 -22.91
C VAL A 72 16.31 -0.10 -22.04
N LEU A 73 15.76 1.11 -22.24
CA LEU A 73 14.75 1.72 -21.38
C LEU A 73 13.40 0.94 -21.31
N PRO A 74 12.79 0.49 -22.43
CA PRO A 74 11.63 -0.40 -22.40
C PRO A 74 11.83 -1.71 -21.62
N TRP A 75 13.03 -2.30 -21.71
CA TRP A 75 13.36 -3.51 -20.97
C TRP A 75 13.51 -3.26 -19.47
N MET A 76 14.06 -2.09 -19.07
CA MET A 76 14.07 -1.69 -17.66
C MET A 76 12.67 -1.47 -17.10
N LEU A 77 11.76 -0.87 -17.89
CA LEU A 77 10.35 -0.71 -17.50
C LEU A 77 9.62 -2.06 -17.39
N ALA A 78 9.99 -3.05 -18.20
CA ALA A 78 9.45 -4.40 -18.12
C ALA A 78 9.65 -5.05 -16.73
N LEU A 79 10.77 -4.75 -16.06
CA LEU A 79 11.06 -5.27 -14.73
C LEU A 79 10.03 -4.80 -13.68
N LEU A 80 9.36 -3.67 -13.92
CA LEU A 80 8.32 -3.14 -13.03
C LEU A 80 6.96 -3.85 -13.18
N LEU A 81 6.76 -4.67 -14.22
CA LEU A 81 5.50 -5.39 -14.44
C LEU A 81 5.22 -6.38 -13.31
N ILE A 82 6.24 -7.14 -12.89
CA ILE A 82 6.12 -8.16 -11.84
C ILE A 82 5.68 -7.53 -10.51
N PRO A 83 6.39 -6.53 -9.94
CA PRO A 83 5.97 -5.91 -8.68
C PRO A 83 4.64 -5.16 -8.82
N ALA A 84 4.34 -4.53 -9.96
CA ALA A 84 3.04 -3.88 -10.21
C ALA A 84 1.88 -4.89 -10.18
N MET A 85 2.06 -6.07 -10.78
CA MET A 85 1.06 -7.15 -10.78
C MET A 85 0.84 -7.71 -9.38
N ILE A 86 1.91 -8.01 -8.64
CA ILE A 86 1.83 -8.51 -7.26
C ILE A 86 1.14 -7.48 -6.37
N SER A 87 1.53 -6.21 -6.46
CA SER A 87 0.93 -5.11 -5.71
C SER A 87 -0.55 -4.93 -6.05
N GLY A 88 -0.89 -4.95 -7.35
CA GLY A 88 -2.26 -4.85 -7.83
C GLY A 88 -3.15 -5.96 -7.30
N TRP A 89 -2.67 -7.21 -7.32
CA TRP A 89 -3.41 -8.35 -6.77
C TRP A 89 -3.63 -8.22 -5.26
N ARG A 90 -2.59 -7.84 -4.50
CA ARG A 90 -2.70 -7.60 -3.05
C ARG A 90 -3.70 -6.50 -2.72
N CYS A 91 -3.64 -5.36 -3.42
CA CYS A 91 -4.57 -4.25 -3.22
C CYS A 91 -6.02 -4.67 -3.49
N ARG A 92 -6.26 -5.42 -4.58
CA ARG A 92 -7.60 -5.95 -4.88
C ARG A 92 -8.10 -6.91 -3.79
N ARG A 93 -7.23 -7.81 -3.32
CA ARG A 93 -7.58 -8.75 -2.25
C ARG A 93 -7.92 -8.02 -0.95
N GLN A 94 -7.15 -7.01 -0.58
CA GLN A 94 -7.40 -6.19 0.62
C GLN A 94 -8.70 -5.40 0.51
N LEU A 95 -8.99 -4.80 -0.66
CA LEU A 95 -10.24 -4.07 -0.89
C LEU A 95 -11.48 -4.98 -0.84
N ARG A 96 -11.37 -6.23 -1.28
CA ARG A 96 -12.46 -7.23 -1.19
C ARG A 96 -12.69 -7.73 0.24
N ALA A 97 -11.68 -7.68 1.09
CA ALA A 97 -11.72 -8.18 2.47
C ALA A 97 -12.23 -7.12 3.47
N GLN A 98 -13.17 -6.24 3.06
CA GLN A 98 -13.71 -5.18 3.92
C GLN A 98 -14.31 -5.72 5.23
N SER A 99 -15.02 -6.86 5.17
CA SER A 99 -15.61 -7.49 6.36
C SER A 99 -14.58 -8.03 7.35
N GLN A 100 -13.34 -8.25 6.91
CA GLN A 100 -12.23 -8.74 7.73
C GLN A 100 -11.27 -7.63 8.15
N TYR A 101 -11.65 -6.37 7.92
CA TYR A 101 -10.79 -5.24 8.19
C TYR A 101 -10.66 -4.97 9.69
N GLN A 102 -9.43 -5.11 10.20
CA GLN A 102 -9.10 -4.93 11.63
C GLN A 102 -8.38 -3.61 11.92
N GLY A 103 -8.40 -2.66 10.99
CA GLY A 103 -7.60 -1.44 11.04
C GLY A 103 -6.27 -1.61 10.30
N HIS A 104 -5.60 -0.48 10.03
CA HIS A 104 -4.29 -0.46 9.38
C HIS A 104 -3.29 0.37 10.19
N LYS A 105 -2.00 0.07 10.00
CA LYS A 105 -0.92 0.92 10.52
C LYS A 105 -0.70 2.12 9.60
N ALA A 106 -0.31 3.26 10.17
CA ALA A 106 -0.06 4.48 9.41
C ALA A 106 1.02 4.30 8.31
N GLY A 107 2.08 3.52 8.56
CA GLY A 107 3.18 3.30 7.60
C GLY A 107 2.83 2.42 6.38
N ILE A 108 1.70 1.70 6.37
CA ILE A 108 1.33 0.80 5.24
C ILE A 108 0.73 1.59 4.05
N MET A 109 0.73 2.91 4.11
CA MET A 109 0.14 3.80 3.11
C MET A 109 1.03 4.04 1.88
N PHE A 110 2.33 3.73 1.95
CA PHE A 110 3.29 4.08 0.90
C PHE A 110 3.32 3.08 -0.27
N PRO A 111 3.34 3.56 -1.53
CA PRO A 111 3.54 2.71 -2.71
C PRO A 111 4.79 1.84 -2.63
N TRP A 112 4.75 0.66 -3.23
CA TRP A 112 5.90 -0.25 -3.26
C TRP A 112 7.12 0.35 -3.98
N PHE A 113 6.92 1.36 -4.82
CA PHE A 113 7.96 2.09 -5.52
C PHE A 113 8.46 3.34 -4.77
N SER A 114 7.82 3.74 -3.67
CA SER A 114 8.29 4.85 -2.81
C SER A 114 9.14 4.32 -1.65
N GLY A 115 9.92 3.26 -1.88
CA GLY A 115 10.66 2.54 -0.85
C GLY A 115 11.59 3.46 -0.07
N PHE A 116 11.22 3.78 1.18
CA PHE A 116 12.07 4.34 2.24
C PHE A 116 11.37 4.23 3.61
N GLU A 117 10.91 3.05 4.02
CA GLU A 117 10.62 2.78 5.43
C GLU A 117 11.12 1.38 5.79
N GLY A 118 12.40 1.32 6.15
CA GLY A 118 13.10 0.09 6.50
C GLY A 118 14.58 0.33 6.78
N LEU A 119 14.91 1.43 7.48
CA LEU A 119 16.16 1.68 8.20
C LEU A 119 15.85 2.62 9.36
#